data_AF-A0A1C5ETD3-F1
#
_entry.id   AF-A0A1C5ETD3-F1
#
_cell.length_a   1.000
_cell.length_b   1.000
_cell.length_c   1.000
_cell.angle_alpha   90.00
_cell.angle_beta   90.00
_cell.angle_gamma   90.00
#
_symmetry.space_group_name_H-M   'P 1'
#
loop_
_entity.id
_entity.type
_entity.pdbx_description
1 polymer ?
#
loop_
_entity_poly.entity_id
_entity_poly.type
_entity_poly.pdbx_seq_one_letter_code
_entity_poly.pdbx_strand_id
1 'polypeptide(L)'
;MPEAPSDDGPVGSLPPEHRAVLRRWAEEGGPLATRASVVLLAADGLRDAEISRRLGVSRQTVGSWRQRWTSAGLDGLEHRPRTGRPATVDEAEVVTRTLLAPGGSGASRAVARELGLSHATVAGIRRRWRLGPDEARAP
;
A
#
# COMPACT_ATOMS: atom_id res chain seq x y z
N MET A 1 27.44 -6.32 -25.91
CA MET A 1 26.77 -5.51 -24.87
C MET A 1 25.63 -4.77 -25.54
N PRO A 2 24.36 -5.20 -25.44
CA PRO A 2 23.26 -4.45 -26.05
C PRO A 2 22.95 -3.22 -25.19
N GLU A 3 22.92 -2.05 -25.82
CA GLU A 3 22.51 -0.78 -25.22
C GLU A 3 21.06 -0.89 -24.71
N ALA A 4 20.86 -0.54 -23.43
CA ALA A 4 19.53 -0.44 -22.85
C ALA A 4 18.80 0.77 -23.46
N PRO A 5 17.49 0.67 -23.76
CA PRO A 5 16.73 1.77 -24.34
C PRO A 5 16.75 2.96 -23.38
N SER A 6 17.26 4.09 -23.87
CA SER A 6 17.21 5.39 -23.20
C SER A 6 15.78 5.92 -23.22
N ASP A 7 14.91 5.36 -22.38
CA ASP A 7 13.55 5.88 -22.19
C ASP A 7 13.59 7.03 -21.17
N ASP A 8 14.27 8.12 -21.54
CA ASP A 8 14.47 9.34 -20.73
C ASP A 8 13.60 10.49 -21.29
N GLY A 9 12.48 10.12 -21.94
CA GLY A 9 11.58 11.05 -22.61
C GLY A 9 11.00 12.10 -21.67
N PRO A 10 10.75 13.33 -22.16
CA PRO A 10 10.16 14.39 -21.35
C PRO A 10 8.82 13.90 -20.78
N VAL A 11 8.61 14.13 -19.50
CA VAL A 11 7.25 14.04 -18.94
C VAL A 11 6.45 15.08 -19.73
N GLY A 12 5.47 14.65 -20.52
CA GLY A 12 4.66 15.52 -21.37
C GLY A 12 4.16 16.75 -20.59
N SER A 13 3.91 17.85 -21.31
CA SER A 13 3.55 19.15 -20.75
C SER A 13 2.65 19.03 -19.50
N LEU A 14 3.14 19.47 -18.34
CA LEU A 14 2.36 19.46 -17.09
C LEU A 14 1.28 20.54 -17.15
N PRO A 15 -0.01 20.19 -17.01
CA PRO A 15 -1.06 21.20 -16.89
C PRO A 15 -0.80 22.16 -15.72
N PRO A 16 -1.10 23.46 -15.84
CA PRO A 16 -0.85 24.45 -14.79
C PRO A 16 -1.43 24.08 -13.42
N GLU A 17 -2.61 23.45 -13.42
CA GLU A 17 -3.30 22.94 -12.22
C GLU A 17 -2.48 21.85 -11.52
N HIS A 18 -1.93 20.90 -12.27
CA HIS A 18 -1.07 19.85 -11.73
C HIS A 18 0.25 20.44 -11.20
N ARG A 19 0.83 21.41 -11.92
CA ARG A 19 2.05 22.09 -11.46
C ARG A 19 1.82 22.85 -10.14
N ALA A 20 0.66 23.48 -9.95
CA ALA A 20 0.31 24.15 -8.71
C ALA A 20 0.18 23.17 -7.53
N VAL A 21 -0.50 22.04 -7.73
CA VAL A 21 -0.63 20.99 -6.69
C VAL A 21 0.74 20.41 -6.33
N LEU A 22 1.57 20.09 -7.32
CA LEU A 22 2.92 19.55 -7.08
C LEU A 22 3.82 20.52 -6.33
N ARG A 23 3.73 21.84 -6.61
CA ARG A 23 4.47 22.86 -5.84
C ARG A 23 4.04 22.90 -4.39
N ARG A 24 2.73 22.92 -4.14
CA ARG A 24 2.18 22.86 -2.78
C ARG A 24 2.69 21.63 -2.02
N TRP A 25 2.66 20.45 -2.63
CA TRP A 25 3.19 19.23 -2.01
C TRP A 25 4.70 19.28 -1.76
N ALA A 26 5.46 19.92 -2.64
CA ALA A 26 6.90 20.13 -2.44
C ALA A 26 7.21 21.04 -1.24
N GLU A 27 6.33 22.02 -0.96
CA GLU A 27 6.46 22.98 0.14
C GLU A 27 5.97 22.41 1.48
N GLU A 28 4.90 21.61 1.48
CA GLU A 28 4.32 21.00 2.70
C GLU A 28 5.24 19.95 3.36
N GLY A 29 6.25 19.46 2.64
CA GLY A 29 7.26 18.55 3.16
C GLY A 29 6.84 17.07 3.20
N GLY A 30 7.60 16.26 3.93
CA GLY A 30 7.33 14.83 4.10
C GLY A 30 7.55 13.97 2.84
N PRO A 31 7.05 12.71 2.83
CA PRO A 31 7.30 11.77 1.74
C PRO A 31 6.74 12.19 0.38
N LEU A 32 5.75 13.09 0.37
CA LEU A 32 5.13 13.62 -0.85
C LEU A 32 6.00 14.69 -1.51
N ALA A 33 6.70 15.50 -0.73
CA ALA A 33 7.55 16.56 -1.26
C ALA A 33 8.63 16.05 -2.21
N THR A 34 9.31 14.95 -1.85
CA THR A 34 10.33 14.34 -2.72
C THR A 34 9.72 13.82 -4.03
N ARG A 35 8.52 13.22 -3.97
CA ARG A 35 7.83 12.67 -5.16
C ARG A 35 7.38 13.77 -6.09
N ALA A 36 6.81 14.84 -5.53
CA ALA A 36 6.38 16.00 -6.30
C ALA A 36 7.56 16.72 -6.95
N SER A 37 8.66 16.86 -6.21
CA SER A 37 9.91 17.47 -6.71
C SER A 37 10.49 16.68 -7.90
N VAL A 38 10.43 15.34 -7.88
CA VAL A 38 10.84 14.50 -9.02
C VAL A 38 10.07 14.89 -10.28
N VAL A 39 8.74 14.98 -10.21
CA VAL A 39 7.89 15.27 -11.38
C VAL A 39 8.09 16.68 -11.89
N LEU A 40 8.21 17.67 -10.99
CA LEU A 40 8.49 19.06 -11.38
C LEU A 40 9.82 19.18 -12.12
N LEU A 41 10.89 18.60 -11.59
CA LEU A 41 12.21 18.65 -12.22
C LEU A 41 12.24 17.87 -13.55
N ALA A 42 11.54 16.74 -13.62
CA ALA A 42 11.42 15.97 -14.86
C ALA A 42 10.67 16.75 -15.95
N ALA A 43 9.63 17.51 -15.58
CA ALA A 43 8.91 18.39 -16.49
C ALA A 43 9.69 19.64 -16.89
N ASP A 44 10.64 20.07 -16.07
CA ASP A 44 11.62 21.11 -16.42
C ASP A 44 12.77 20.55 -17.30
N GLY A 45 12.67 19.28 -17.73
CA GLY A 45 13.57 18.65 -18.70
C GLY A 45 14.80 17.98 -18.09
N LEU A 46 14.83 17.80 -16.76
CA LEU A 46 15.97 17.16 -16.11
C LEU A 46 15.95 15.64 -16.28
N ARG A 47 17.15 15.09 -16.43
CA ARG A 47 17.40 13.65 -16.50
C ARG A 47 17.40 13.02 -15.11
N ASP A 48 17.06 11.74 -15.03
CA ASP A 48 16.96 11.03 -13.75
C ASP A 48 18.25 11.04 -12.93
N ALA A 49 19.40 11.00 -13.59
CA ALA A 49 20.70 11.11 -12.94
C ALA A 49 20.90 12.47 -12.25
N GLU A 50 20.44 13.56 -12.88
CA GLU A 50 20.53 14.90 -12.28
C GLU A 50 19.53 15.06 -11.13
N ILE A 51 18.29 14.61 -11.33
CA ILE A 51 17.24 14.64 -10.30
C ILE A 51 17.69 13.83 -9.07
N SER A 52 18.28 12.65 -9.28
CA SER A 52 18.78 11.78 -8.21
C SER A 52 19.82 12.49 -7.33
N ARG A 53 20.75 13.22 -7.95
CA ARG A 53 21.78 14.01 -7.24
C ARG A 53 21.17 15.16 -6.46
N ARG A 54 20.24 15.91 -7.05
CA ARG A 54 19.60 17.07 -6.41
C ARG A 54 18.75 16.69 -5.20
N LEU A 55 18.03 15.57 -5.29
CA LEU A 55 17.08 15.16 -4.26
C LEU A 55 17.66 14.12 -3.28
N GLY A 56 18.87 13.61 -3.51
CA GLY A 56 19.50 12.62 -2.64
C GLY A 56 18.81 11.24 -2.65
N VAL A 57 18.12 10.89 -3.75
CA VAL A 57 17.42 9.60 -3.91
C VAL A 57 18.06 8.77 -5.01
N SER A 58 17.81 7.46 -5.05
CA SER A 58 18.35 6.61 -6.11
C SER A 58 17.70 6.89 -7.47
N ARG A 59 18.46 6.71 -8.56
CA ARG A 59 17.94 6.81 -9.94
C ARG A 59 16.71 5.91 -10.17
N GLN A 60 16.72 4.70 -9.62
CA GLN A 60 15.58 3.78 -9.69
C GLN A 60 14.32 4.34 -9.02
N THR A 61 14.49 5.06 -7.90
CA THR A 61 13.39 5.73 -7.21
C THR A 61 12.80 6.84 -8.09
N VAL A 62 13.65 7.65 -8.72
CA VAL A 62 13.22 8.70 -9.66
C VAL A 62 12.40 8.10 -10.81
N GLY A 63 12.95 7.09 -11.49
CA GLY A 63 12.25 6.42 -12.60
C GLY A 63 10.91 5.81 -12.18
N SER A 64 10.83 5.21 -10.99
CA SER A 64 9.57 4.66 -10.46
C SER A 64 8.50 5.74 -10.28
N TRP A 65 8.87 6.92 -9.77
CA TRP A 65 7.92 8.02 -9.59
C TRP A 65 7.49 8.65 -10.91
N ARG A 66 8.41 8.78 -11.87
CA ARG A 66 8.07 9.23 -13.23
C ARG A 66 7.08 8.27 -13.90
N GLN A 67 7.34 6.97 -13.82
CA GLN A 67 6.43 5.96 -14.37
C GLN A 67 5.04 6.05 -13.73
N ARG A 68 4.97 6.19 -12.40
CA ARG A 68 3.69 6.34 -11.68
C ARG A 68 2.95 7.60 -12.06
N TRP A 69 3.65 8.71 -12.21
CA TRP A 69 3.08 9.96 -12.71
C TRP A 69 2.50 9.78 -14.11
N THR A 70 3.26 9.20 -15.05
CA THR A 70 2.76 8.95 -16.41
C THR A 70 1.56 8.02 -16.44
N SER A 71 1.47 7.07 -15.49
CA SER A 71 0.38 6.10 -15.45
C SER A 71 -0.91 6.63 -14.80
N ALA A 72 -0.80 7.50 -13.78
CA ALA A 72 -1.93 7.85 -12.90
C ALA A 72 -1.94 9.31 -12.41
N GLY A 73 -1.04 10.17 -12.91
CA GLY A 73 -0.96 11.57 -12.49
C GLY A 73 -0.73 11.73 -10.99
N LEU A 74 -1.49 12.64 -10.37
CA LEU A 74 -1.40 12.97 -8.94
C LEU A 74 -1.67 11.75 -8.04
N ASP A 75 -2.66 10.92 -8.40
CA ASP A 75 -3.01 9.69 -7.67
C ASP A 75 -1.85 8.69 -7.62
N GLY A 76 -0.98 8.71 -8.66
CA GLY A 76 0.22 7.88 -8.72
C GLY A 76 1.29 8.27 -7.69
N LEU A 77 1.26 9.51 -7.21
CA LEU A 77 2.24 10.07 -6.29
C LEU A 77 1.78 10.07 -4.84
N GLU A 78 0.49 10.30 -4.59
CA GLU A 78 -0.05 10.62 -3.27
C GLU A 78 0.27 9.54 -2.23
N HIS A 79 -0.36 8.38 -2.34
CA HIS A 79 0.00 7.15 -1.64
C HIS A 79 -1.06 6.13 -2.01
N ARG A 80 -0.67 4.93 -2.47
CA ARG A 80 -1.57 3.77 -2.27
C ARG A 80 -1.45 3.38 -0.81
N PRO A 81 -2.55 3.12 -0.08
CA PRO A 81 -2.47 2.53 1.23
C PRO A 81 -1.55 1.31 1.16
N ARG A 82 -0.50 1.30 1.98
CA ARG A 82 0.34 0.11 2.12
C ARG A 82 -0.56 -1.00 2.67
N THR A 83 -1.07 -1.84 1.80
CA THR A 83 -1.50 -3.18 2.20
C THR A 83 -0.21 -3.94 2.52
N GLY A 84 0.35 -3.71 3.72
CA GLY A 84 1.06 -4.80 4.39
C GLY A 84 0.14 -6.04 4.37
N ARG A 85 0.74 -7.23 4.35
CA ARG A 85 0.13 -8.58 4.28
C ARG A 85 -1.40 -8.61 4.01
N PRO A 86 -1.84 -9.16 2.85
CA PRO A 86 -3.20 -8.95 2.33
C PRO A 86 -4.34 -9.23 3.32
N ALA A 87 -5.37 -8.39 3.17
CA ALA A 87 -6.69 -8.45 3.78
C ALA A 87 -7.52 -9.66 3.33
N THR A 88 -7.00 -10.88 3.47
CA THR A 88 -7.69 -12.10 3.02
C THR A 88 -7.89 -13.08 4.17
N VAL A 89 -8.22 -12.55 5.34
CA VAL A 89 -8.96 -13.34 6.31
C VAL A 89 -10.33 -12.69 6.37
N ASP A 90 -11.33 -13.40 5.84
CA ASP A 90 -12.72 -13.01 6.04
C ASP A 90 -13.03 -13.18 7.53
N GLU A 91 -12.86 -12.09 8.28
CA GLU A 91 -13.10 -12.11 9.72
C GLU A 91 -14.57 -12.41 10.02
N ALA A 92 -15.50 -12.04 9.13
CA ALA A 92 -16.91 -12.34 9.30
C ALA A 92 -17.15 -13.85 9.17
N GLU A 93 -16.52 -14.52 8.21
CA GLU A 93 -16.57 -15.99 8.10
C GLU A 93 -15.90 -16.66 9.30
N VAL A 94 -14.74 -16.17 9.77
CA VAL A 94 -14.07 -16.68 10.98
C VAL A 94 -14.94 -16.52 12.22
N VAL A 95 -15.59 -15.36 12.39
CA VAL A 95 -16.50 -15.08 13.51
C VAL A 95 -17.73 -15.98 13.43
N THR A 96 -18.36 -16.07 12.26
CA THR A 96 -19.55 -16.90 12.02
C THR A 96 -19.25 -18.37 12.32
N ARG A 97 -18.16 -18.92 11.77
CA ARG A 97 -17.74 -20.30 12.04
C ARG A 97 -17.39 -20.52 13.51
N THR A 98 -16.78 -19.53 14.16
CA THR A 98 -16.46 -19.63 15.59
C THR A 98 -17.72 -19.67 16.46
N LEU A 99 -18.76 -18.88 16.13
CA LEU A 99 -20.03 -18.85 16.86
C LEU A 99 -20.89 -20.09 16.62
N LEU A 100 -20.78 -20.70 15.43
CA LEU A 100 -21.54 -21.91 15.07
C LEU A 100 -20.84 -23.20 15.50
N ALA A 101 -19.56 -23.15 15.85
CA ALA A 101 -18.79 -24.33 16.21
C ALA A 101 -19.09 -24.79 17.64
N PRO A 102 -19.45 -26.07 17.86
CA PRO A 102 -19.68 -26.57 19.20
C PRO A 102 -18.36 -26.64 20.00
N GLY A 103 -18.29 -25.93 21.12
CA GLY A 103 -17.25 -26.13 22.13
C GLY A 103 -16.16 -25.05 22.17
N GLY A 104 -16.51 -23.88 22.71
CA GLY A 104 -15.61 -22.90 23.33
C GLY A 104 -14.18 -22.80 22.76
N SER A 105 -13.15 -22.81 23.62
CA SER A 105 -11.76 -22.66 23.18
C SER A 105 -11.24 -23.80 22.27
N GLY A 106 -11.92 -24.95 22.20
CA GLY A 106 -11.62 -26.05 21.28
C GLY A 106 -11.99 -25.74 19.82
N ALA A 107 -12.99 -24.89 19.61
CA ALA A 107 -13.48 -24.50 18.29
C ALA A 107 -12.42 -23.76 17.46
N SER A 108 -11.48 -23.03 18.07
CA SER A 108 -10.49 -22.24 17.33
C SER A 108 -9.56 -23.08 16.45
N ARG A 109 -9.17 -24.28 16.90
CA ARG A 109 -8.33 -25.18 16.08
C ARG A 109 -9.15 -25.85 14.98
N ALA A 110 -10.42 -26.16 15.25
CA ALA A 110 -11.34 -26.71 14.28
C ALA A 110 -11.63 -25.70 13.15
N VAL A 111 -12.03 -24.48 13.52
CA VAL A 111 -12.28 -23.35 12.60
C VAL A 111 -11.02 -22.98 11.80
N ALA A 112 -9.84 -23.01 12.43
CA ALA A 112 -8.57 -22.79 11.74
C ALA A 112 -8.31 -23.86 10.66
N ARG A 113 -8.54 -25.14 10.96
CA ARG A 113 -8.40 -26.23 9.99
C ARG A 113 -9.42 -26.11 8.86
N GLU A 114 -10.66 -25.77 9.18
CA GLU A 114 -11.75 -25.62 8.21
C GLU A 114 -11.48 -24.48 7.21
N LEU A 115 -10.96 -23.35 7.69
CA LEU A 115 -10.72 -22.16 6.89
C LEU A 115 -9.29 -22.09 6.30
N GLY A 116 -8.45 -23.10 6.53
CA GLY A 116 -7.06 -23.10 6.08
C GLY A 116 -6.20 -22.00 6.73
N LEU A 117 -6.58 -21.55 7.92
CA LEU A 117 -5.91 -20.48 8.66
C LEU A 117 -5.02 -21.03 9.76
N SER A 118 -4.07 -20.21 10.22
CA SER A 118 -3.34 -20.55 11.45
C SER A 118 -4.24 -20.40 12.67
N HIS A 119 -4.08 -21.27 13.68
CA HIS A 119 -4.76 -21.12 14.96
C HIS A 119 -4.46 -19.76 15.62
N ALA A 120 -3.25 -19.20 15.42
CA ALA A 120 -2.89 -17.88 15.91
C ALA A 120 -3.71 -16.76 15.23
N THR A 121 -4.02 -16.89 13.95
CA THR A 121 -4.90 -15.98 13.19
C THR A 121 -6.31 -16.02 13.78
N VAL A 122 -6.89 -17.21 13.94
CA VAL A 122 -8.25 -17.38 14.52
C VAL A 122 -8.31 -16.89 15.96
N ALA A 123 -7.31 -17.20 16.79
CA ALA A 123 -7.24 -16.70 18.17
C ALA A 123 -7.07 -15.17 18.25
N GLY A 124 -6.33 -14.57 17.31
CA GLY A 124 -6.21 -13.11 17.19
C GLY A 124 -7.54 -12.44 16.86
N ILE A 125 -8.29 -13.02 15.92
CA ILE A 125 -9.63 -12.54 15.53
C ILE A 125 -10.61 -12.69 16.70
N ARG A 126 -10.67 -13.86 17.35
CA ARG A 126 -11.52 -14.06 18.54
C ARG A 126 -11.27 -13.04 19.65
N ARG A 127 -10.00 -12.73 19.95
CA ARG A 127 -9.65 -11.70 20.94
C ARG A 127 -10.09 -10.30 20.51
N ARG A 128 -9.90 -9.97 19.23
CA ARG A 128 -10.32 -8.67 18.66
C ARG A 128 -11.83 -8.47 18.74
N TRP A 129 -12.59 -9.51 18.46
CA TRP A 129 -14.06 -9.52 18.48
C TRP A 129 -14.66 -9.91 19.84
N ARG A 130 -13.82 -10.10 20.87
CA ARG A 130 -14.21 -10.50 22.23
C ARG A 130 -15.16 -11.71 22.25
N LEU A 131 -14.94 -12.67 21.35
CA LEU A 131 -15.71 -13.91 21.29
C LEU A 131 -15.37 -14.78 22.51
N GLY A 132 -16.21 -14.71 23.54
CA GLY A 132 -16.10 -15.52 24.75
C GLY A 132 -16.18 -17.03 24.47
N PRO A 133 -15.75 -17.89 25.39
CA PRO A 133 -16.29 -19.25 25.41
C PRO A 133 -17.80 -19.14 25.63
N ASP A 134 -18.63 -19.77 24.82
CA ASP A 134 -20.09 -19.77 25.02
C ASP A 134 -20.41 -20.09 26.49
N GLU A 135 -20.89 -19.08 27.22
CA GLU A 135 -21.77 -19.30 28.35
C GLU A 135 -23.13 -19.70 27.77
N ALA A 136 -23.31 -21.00 27.53
CA ALA A 136 -24.56 -21.73 27.74
C ALA A 136 -24.59 -23.00 26.89
N ARG A 137 -24.44 -24.14 27.59
CA ARG A 137 -25.31 -25.28 27.32
C ARG A 137 -25.87 -25.77 28.65
N ALA A 138 -26.84 -25.00 29.17
CA ALA A 138 -28.03 -25.58 29.81
C ALA A 138 -29.03 -25.83 28.67
N PRO A 139 -29.86 -26.89 28.68
CA PRO A 139 -30.62 -27.41 29.83
C PRO A 139 -30.02 -28.61 30.54
#